data_AF-A0A942C3F2-F1
#
_entry.id   AF-A0A942C3F2-F1
#
_cell.length_a   1.000
_cell.length_b   1.000
_cell.length_c   1.000
_cell.angle_alpha   90.00
_cell.angle_beta   90.00
_cell.angle_gamma   90.00
#
_symmetry.space_group_name_H-M   'P 1'
#
loop_
_entity.id
_entity.type
_entity.pdbx_description
1 polymer ?
#
loop_
_entity_poly.entity_id
_entity_poly.type
_entity_poly.pdbx_seq_one_letter_code
_entity_poly.pdbx_strand_id
1 'polypeptide(L)'
;MATSDDSLVNVAELGRAVKRERERRKMGLRAVAEATGVSASTLSRIENETCQPDADNIARLTKWLKMPVERIMGGQAKKGENQPVIYFPQEATPDIVEVHLRADKNLSEESASALAELFRVAYTQFSKQDPKGKK
;
A
#
# COMPACT_ATOMS: atom_id res chain seq x y z
N MET A 1 7.49 -8.37 -31.43
CA MET A 1 6.18 -7.66 -31.55
C MET A 1 5.85 -7.10 -30.18
N ALA A 2 5.76 -5.77 -30.08
CA ALA A 2 5.58 -5.05 -28.83
C ALA A 2 4.12 -5.08 -28.38
N THR A 3 3.88 -5.44 -27.12
CA THR A 3 2.80 -4.88 -26.30
C THR A 3 3.37 -4.74 -24.89
N SER A 4 4.03 -3.63 -24.62
CA SER A 4 4.18 -3.18 -23.23
C SER A 4 2.78 -2.83 -22.77
N ASP A 5 2.27 -3.58 -21.80
CA ASP A 5 0.97 -3.37 -21.19
C ASP A 5 1.01 -2.03 -20.43
N ASP A 6 0.72 -0.95 -21.16
CA ASP A 6 0.66 0.43 -20.67
C ASP A 6 -0.69 0.65 -19.96
N SER A 7 -1.07 -0.29 -19.10
CA SER A 7 -2.26 -0.16 -18.27
C SER A 7 -1.98 0.95 -17.26
N LEU A 8 -2.78 2.01 -17.29
CA LEU A 8 -2.74 3.13 -16.34
C LEU A 8 -3.07 2.70 -14.89
N VAL A 9 -3.64 1.51 -14.72
CA VAL A 9 -4.08 0.96 -13.43
C VAL A 9 -3.16 -0.17 -13.00
N ASN A 10 -2.50 0.00 -11.86
CA ASN A 10 -1.71 -1.05 -11.22
C ASN A 10 -2.61 -2.02 -10.44
N VAL A 11 -3.28 -2.92 -11.17
CA VAL A 11 -4.19 -3.94 -10.60
C VAL A 11 -3.47 -4.84 -9.59
N ALA A 12 -2.21 -5.14 -9.84
CA ALA A 12 -1.39 -5.97 -8.98
C ALA A 12 -1.21 -5.34 -7.58
N GLU A 13 -0.92 -4.03 -7.52
CA GLU A 13 -0.84 -3.34 -6.23
C GLU A 13 -2.20 -3.23 -5.54
N LEU A 14 -3.28 -2.97 -6.29
CA LEU A 14 -4.62 -2.95 -5.71
C LEU A 14 -5.00 -4.30 -5.10
N GLY A 15 -4.77 -5.40 -5.83
CA GLY A 15 -5.03 -6.77 -5.38
C GLY A 15 -4.24 -7.13 -4.13
N ARG A 16 -2.94 -6.83 -4.11
CA ARG A 16 -2.08 -7.05 -2.92
C ARG A 16 -2.56 -6.21 -1.73
N ALA A 17 -2.89 -4.94 -1.94
CA ALA A 17 -3.34 -4.06 -0.85
C ALA A 17 -4.66 -4.55 -0.24
N VAL A 18 -5.64 -4.94 -1.06
CA VAL A 18 -6.91 -5.53 -0.62
C VAL A 18 -6.67 -6.80 0.19
N LYS A 19 -5.86 -7.72 -0.33
CA LYS A 19 -5.54 -8.99 0.35
C LYS A 19 -4.88 -8.75 1.71
N ARG A 20 -3.85 -7.90 1.77
CA ARG A 20 -3.14 -7.55 3.01
C ARG A 20 -4.09 -7.00 4.06
N GLU A 21 -4.92 -6.02 3.70
CA GLU A 21 -5.83 -5.39 4.66
C GLU A 21 -6.92 -6.35 5.14
N ARG A 22 -7.43 -7.19 4.23
CA ARG A 22 -8.38 -8.26 4.55
C ARG A 22 -7.80 -9.25 5.57
N GLU A 23 -6.58 -9.73 5.33
CA GLU A 23 -5.89 -10.66 6.22
C GLU A 23 -5.53 -10.03 7.57
N ARG A 24 -5.06 -8.78 7.56
CA ARG A 24 -4.78 -8.00 8.78
C ARG A 24 -6.02 -7.85 9.66
N ARG A 25 -7.19 -7.63 9.07
CA ARG A 25 -8.49 -7.54 9.77
C ARG A 25 -9.15 -8.91 10.01
N LYS A 26 -8.51 -10.02 9.61
CA LYS A 26 -9.05 -11.39 9.69
C LYS A 26 -10.43 -11.55 9.03
N MET A 27 -10.65 -10.85 7.92
CA MET A 27 -11.92 -10.85 7.19
C MET A 27 -11.90 -11.90 6.06
N GLY A 28 -13.05 -12.55 5.83
CA GLY A 28 -13.29 -13.29 4.59
C GLY A 28 -13.72 -12.37 3.46
N LEU A 29 -13.66 -12.84 2.21
CA LEU A 29 -14.08 -12.06 1.03
C LEU A 29 -15.53 -11.56 1.10
N ARG A 30 -16.44 -12.34 1.72
CA ARG A 30 -17.84 -11.93 1.92
C ARG A 30 -17.96 -10.72 2.86
N ALA A 31 -17.21 -10.71 3.96
CA ALA A 31 -17.21 -9.58 4.89
C ALA A 31 -16.61 -8.32 4.25
N VAL A 32 -15.59 -8.46 3.39
CA VAL A 32 -15.06 -7.32 2.63
C VAL A 32 -16.08 -6.84 1.60
N ALA A 33 -16.83 -7.74 0.97
CA ALA A 33 -17.89 -7.39 0.04
C ALA A 33 -18.98 -6.54 0.71
N GLU A 34 -19.40 -6.89 1.91
CA GLU A 34 -20.34 -6.09 2.70
C GLU A 34 -19.76 -4.72 3.08
N ALA A 35 -18.48 -4.66 3.43
CA ALA A 35 -17.83 -3.41 3.83
C ALA A 35 -17.57 -2.44 2.67
N THR A 36 -17.43 -2.95 1.45
CA THR A 36 -17.01 -2.16 0.28
C THR A 36 -18.13 -1.98 -0.76
N GLY A 37 -19.11 -2.87 -0.78
CA GLY A 37 -20.09 -3.00 -1.86
C GLY A 37 -19.55 -3.70 -3.12
N VAL A 38 -18.29 -4.16 -3.11
CA VAL A 38 -17.68 -4.90 -4.24
C VAL A 38 -17.95 -6.39 -4.05
N SER A 39 -18.49 -7.08 -5.06
CA SER A 39 -18.85 -8.49 -4.91
C SER A 39 -17.64 -9.38 -4.56
N ALA A 40 -17.86 -10.42 -3.75
CA ALA A 40 -16.80 -11.36 -3.34
C ALA A 40 -16.08 -12.04 -4.53
N SER A 41 -16.79 -12.28 -5.63
CA SER A 41 -16.21 -12.82 -6.87
C SER A 41 -15.29 -11.80 -7.55
N THR A 42 -15.67 -10.53 -7.57
CA THR A 42 -14.83 -9.45 -8.10
C THR A 42 -13.60 -9.22 -7.22
N LEU A 43 -13.76 -9.19 -5.90
CA LEU A 43 -12.64 -9.13 -4.95
C LEU A 43 -11.64 -10.28 -5.17
N SER A 44 -12.13 -11.51 -5.32
CA SER A 44 -11.27 -12.68 -5.62
C SER A 44 -10.50 -12.49 -6.93
N ARG A 45 -11.16 -12.01 -7.99
CA ARG A 45 -10.49 -11.77 -9.27
C ARG A 45 -9.45 -10.65 -9.19
N ILE A 46 -9.74 -9.58 -8.45
CA ILE A 46 -8.81 -8.47 -8.19
C ILE A 46 -7.59 -8.97 -7.41
N GLU A 47 -7.78 -9.73 -6.34
CA GLU A 47 -6.67 -10.30 -5.54
C GLU A 47 -5.77 -11.25 -6.34
N ASN A 48 -6.32 -11.89 -7.38
CA ASN A 48 -5.59 -12.80 -8.28
C ASN A 48 -5.19 -12.15 -9.60
N GLU A 49 -5.37 -10.83 -9.76
CA GLU A 49 -4.97 -10.08 -10.95
C GLU A 49 -5.63 -10.56 -12.26
N THR A 50 -6.82 -11.18 -12.16
CA THR A 50 -7.55 -11.79 -13.29
C THR A 50 -8.66 -10.91 -13.85
N CYS A 51 -8.84 -9.69 -13.34
CA CYS A 51 -9.78 -8.72 -13.91
C CYS A 51 -9.25 -7.29 -13.79
N GLN A 52 -9.67 -6.44 -14.73
CA GLN A 52 -9.50 -4.99 -14.63
C GLN A 52 -10.67 -4.41 -13.82
N PRO A 53 -10.43 -3.81 -12.64
CA PRO A 53 -11.47 -3.14 -11.86
C PRO A 53 -11.89 -1.84 -12.56
N ASP A 54 -13.19 -1.56 -12.57
CA ASP A 54 -13.71 -0.27 -13.03
C ASP A 54 -13.41 0.86 -12.01
N ALA A 55 -13.67 2.11 -12.42
CA ALA A 55 -13.40 3.28 -11.59
C ALA A 55 -14.18 3.30 -10.26
N ASP A 56 -15.41 2.77 -10.24
CA ASP A 56 -16.24 2.74 -9.03
C ASP A 56 -15.68 1.72 -8.02
N ASN A 57 -15.29 0.53 -8.49
CA ASN A 57 -14.61 -0.48 -7.67
C ASN A 57 -13.27 0.03 -7.16
N ILE A 58 -12.47 0.71 -7.99
CA ILE A 58 -11.22 1.35 -7.56
C ILE A 58 -11.51 2.35 -6.44
N ALA A 59 -12.46 3.27 -6.62
CA ALA A 59 -12.79 4.29 -5.62
C ALA A 59 -13.31 3.69 -4.30
N ARG A 60 -14.15 2.64 -4.36
CA ARG A 60 -14.65 1.93 -3.17
C ARG A 60 -13.51 1.27 -2.39
N LEU A 61 -12.62 0.58 -3.10
CA LEU A 61 -11.52 -0.16 -2.49
C LEU A 61 -10.47 0.78 -1.91
N THR A 62 -10.06 1.82 -2.65
CA THR A 62 -9.08 2.80 -2.16
C THR A 62 -9.61 3.55 -0.94
N LYS A 63 -10.90 3.93 -0.94
CA LYS A 63 -11.57 4.49 0.24
C LYS A 63 -11.56 3.54 1.44
N TRP A 64 -11.88 2.26 1.24
CA TRP A 64 -11.87 1.26 2.32
C TRP A 64 -10.46 0.99 2.89
N LEU A 65 -9.47 0.98 2.00
CA LEU A 65 -8.05 0.87 2.32
C LEU A 65 -7.47 2.13 2.97
N LYS A 66 -8.22 3.26 2.95
CA LYS A 66 -7.71 4.60 3.29
C LYS A 66 -6.45 4.95 2.49
N MET A 67 -6.40 4.49 1.25
CA MET A 67 -5.31 4.65 0.32
C MET A 67 -5.71 5.67 -0.73
N PRO A 68 -4.87 6.64 -1.09
CA PRO A 68 -5.21 7.56 -2.17
C PRO A 68 -5.14 6.88 -3.54
N VAL A 69 -6.02 7.28 -4.44
CA VAL A 69 -6.26 6.59 -5.71
C VAL A 69 -5.06 6.66 -6.65
N GLU A 70 -4.24 7.70 -6.49
CA GLU A 70 -3.02 7.95 -7.26
C GLU A 70 -1.99 6.82 -7.09
N ARG A 71 -1.98 6.11 -5.95
CA ARG A 71 -1.13 4.92 -5.74
C ARG A 71 -1.45 3.81 -6.74
N ILE A 72 -2.71 3.73 -7.16
CA ILE A 72 -3.19 2.72 -8.10
C ILE A 72 -3.11 3.22 -9.54
N MET A 73 -3.22 4.53 -9.77
CA MET A 73 -3.32 5.14 -11.11
C MET A 73 -1.99 5.50 -11.80
N GLY A 74 -0.86 4.90 -11.42
CA GLY A 74 0.47 5.19 -11.98
C GLY A 74 0.98 4.23 -13.05
N GLY A 75 0.14 3.29 -13.49
CA GLY A 75 0.51 2.14 -14.32
C GLY A 75 1.55 1.18 -13.70
N GLN A 76 1.80 0.04 -14.36
CA GLN A 76 2.83 -0.90 -13.93
C GLN A 76 4.22 -0.31 -14.20
N ALA A 77 4.71 0.49 -13.27
CA ALA A 77 6.04 1.04 -13.37
C ALA A 77 7.07 -0.10 -13.43
N LYS A 78 7.89 -0.07 -14.49
CA LYS A 78 8.88 -1.09 -14.81
C LYS A 78 9.81 -1.31 -13.61
N LYS A 79 10.00 -2.58 -13.25
CA LYS A 79 10.89 -3.03 -12.18
C LYS A 79 12.32 -2.53 -12.49
N GLY A 80 12.77 -1.43 -11.87
CA GLY A 80 14.12 -0.90 -12.03
C GLY A 80 14.24 0.62 -12.18
N GLU A 81 13.16 1.34 -12.40
CA GLU A 81 13.21 2.81 -12.42
C GLU A 81 12.91 3.37 -11.02
N ASN A 82 13.76 4.30 -10.59
CA ASN A 82 13.71 5.02 -9.32
C ASN A 82 12.38 5.80 -9.23
N GLN A 83 11.32 5.13 -8.79
CA GLN A 83 9.99 5.71 -8.70
C GLN A 83 9.95 6.72 -7.55
N PRO A 84 9.34 7.90 -7.76
CA PRO A 84 9.02 8.79 -6.65
C PRO A 84 8.10 8.04 -5.69
N VAL A 85 8.55 7.88 -4.44
CA VAL A 85 7.72 7.34 -3.36
C VAL A 85 6.56 8.30 -3.18
N ILE A 86 5.35 7.85 -3.56
CA ILE A 86 4.16 8.70 -3.47
C ILE A 86 3.79 8.84 -1.99
N TYR A 87 4.08 10.02 -1.45
CA TYR A 87 3.77 10.43 -0.10
C TYR A 87 2.26 10.52 0.10
N PHE A 88 1.72 9.83 1.10
CA PHE A 88 0.33 9.98 1.50
C PHE A 88 0.25 10.45 2.96
N PRO A 89 -0.48 11.54 3.26
CA PRO A 89 -0.54 12.16 4.59
C PRO A 89 -1.03 11.27 5.74
N GLN A 90 -1.49 10.05 5.46
CA GLN A 90 -2.04 9.10 6.43
C GLN A 90 -1.09 7.94 6.77
N GLU A 91 0.04 7.79 6.05
CA GLU A 91 1.05 6.78 6.39
C GLU A 91 1.91 7.25 7.57
N ALA A 92 2.12 6.36 8.54
CA ALA A 92 3.02 6.65 9.64
C ALA A 92 4.45 6.69 9.09
N THR A 93 5.20 7.76 9.38
CA THR A 93 6.61 7.93 8.98
C THR A 93 7.48 6.67 9.14
N PRO A 94 7.33 5.84 10.19
CA PRO A 94 8.08 4.58 10.31
C PRO A 94 7.83 3.57 9.19
N ASP A 95 6.61 3.49 8.69
CA ASP A 95 6.24 2.52 7.66
C ASP A 95 6.85 2.93 6.30
N ILE A 96 6.95 4.24 6.06
CA ILE A 96 7.62 4.79 4.88
C ILE A 96 9.12 4.43 4.91
N VAL A 97 9.77 4.62 6.05
CA VAL A 97 11.20 4.31 6.22
C VAL A 97 11.47 2.81 6.06
N GLU A 98 10.58 1.95 6.55
CA GLU A 98 10.70 0.49 6.35
C GLU A 98 10.71 0.11 4.86
N VAL A 99 9.87 0.74 4.04
CA VAL A 99 9.86 0.50 2.58
C VAL A 99 11.20 0.89 1.96
N HIS A 100 11.78 2.03 2.35
CA HIS A 100 13.08 2.47 1.85
C HIS A 100 14.22 1.52 2.27
N LEU A 101 14.23 1.08 3.53
CA LEU A 101 15.24 0.16 4.03
C LEU A 101 15.18 -1.21 3.33
N ARG A 102 13.98 -1.70 3.01
CA ARG A 102 13.81 -2.95 2.23
C ARG A 102 14.28 -2.83 0.78
N ALA A 103 14.18 -1.65 0.19
CA ALA A 103 14.59 -1.40 -1.19
C ALA A 103 16.10 -1.16 -1.35
N ASP A 104 16.82 -0.93 -0.25
CA ASP A 104 18.26 -0.66 -0.25
C ASP A 104 19.07 -1.93 -0.53
N LYS A 105 19.73 -1.97 -1.68
CA LYS A 105 20.56 -3.11 -2.12
C LYS A 105 21.83 -3.30 -1.27
N ASN A 106 22.21 -2.31 -0.48
CA ASN A 106 23.37 -2.40 0.41
C ASN A 106 23.04 -3.06 1.76
N LEU A 107 21.76 -3.33 2.03
CA LEU A 107 21.31 -3.94 3.28
C LEU A 107 20.88 -5.39 3.07
N SER A 108 21.22 -6.27 4.02
CA SER A 108 20.55 -7.56 4.14
C SER A 108 19.12 -7.37 4.62
N GLU A 109 18.24 -8.34 4.32
CA GLU A 109 16.85 -8.34 4.82
C GLU A 109 16.79 -8.23 6.36
N GLU A 110 17.70 -8.93 7.03
CA GLU A 110 17.86 -8.87 8.49
C GLU A 110 18.26 -7.46 8.97
N SER A 111 19.24 -6.83 8.32
CA SER A 111 19.69 -5.46 8.66
C SER A 111 18.61 -4.42 8.41
N ALA A 112 17.90 -4.52 7.28
CA ALA A 112 16.81 -3.62 6.93
C ALA A 112 15.67 -3.71 7.97
N SER A 113 15.33 -4.92 8.40
CA SER A 113 14.33 -5.16 9.44
C SER A 113 14.76 -4.58 10.80
N ALA A 114 16.01 -4.82 11.21
CA ALA A 114 16.54 -4.29 12.46
C ALA A 114 16.57 -2.75 12.49
N LEU A 115 16.96 -2.13 11.37
CA LEU A 115 16.96 -0.67 11.23
C LEU A 115 15.55 -0.07 11.24
N ALA A 116 14.58 -0.74 10.60
CA ALA A 116 13.19 -0.31 10.62
C ALA A 116 12.59 -0.34 12.03
N GLU A 117 12.89 -1.40 12.79
CA GLU A 117 12.44 -1.55 14.18
C GLU A 117 13.07 -0.48 15.08
N LEU A 118 14.38 -0.25 14.94
CA LEU A 118 15.09 0.81 15.67
C LEU A 118 14.47 2.18 15.39
N PHE A 119 14.22 2.50 14.11
CA PHE A 119 13.60 3.75 13.71
C PHE A 119 12.19 3.89 14.30
N ARG A 120 11.36 2.84 14.24
CA ARG A 120 10.00 2.84 14.77
C ARG A 120 9.98 3.13 16.28
N VAL A 121 10.87 2.50 17.04
CA VAL A 121 10.99 2.71 18.49
C VAL A 121 11.41 4.15 18.77
N ALA A 122 12.47 4.64 18.12
CA ALA A 122 12.94 6.02 18.29
C ALA A 122 11.86 7.04 17.92
N TYR A 123 11.22 6.87 16.76
CA TYR A 123 10.16 7.75 16.29
C TYR A 123 8.99 7.82 17.29
N THR A 124 8.55 6.69 17.84
CA THR A 124 7.47 6.64 18.82
C THR A 124 7.85 7.37 20.13
N GLN A 125 9.10 7.25 20.55
CA GLN A 125 9.60 7.87 21.77
C GLN A 125 9.70 9.40 21.66
N PHE A 126 10.15 9.91 20.52
CA PHE A 126 10.36 11.34 20.32
C PHE A 126 9.15 12.08 19.72
N SER A 127 8.28 11.41 18.97
CA SER A 127 7.05 12.03 18.41
C SER A 127 5.98 12.37 19.45
N LYS A 128 6.09 11.86 20.68
CA LYS A 128 5.20 12.18 21.81
C LYS A 128 5.74 13.28 22.73
N GLN A 129 6.96 13.76 22.50
CA GLN A 129 7.54 14.89 23.23
C GLN A 129 7.38 16.18 22.44
N ASP A 130 6.14 16.67 22.35
CA ASP A 130 5.88 18.07 22.04
C ASP A 130 5.21 18.72 23.27
N PRO A 131 5.99 19.14 24.29
CA PRO A 131 5.44 19.85 25.43
C PRO A 131 5.17 21.29 25.01
N LYS A 132 3.88 21.65 24.91
CA LYS A 132 3.34 23.02 25.05
C LYS A 132 4.35 24.15 24.80
N GLY A 133 4.37 24.66 23.57
CA GLY A 133 4.83 26.02 23.31
C GLY A 133 3.90 27.03 24.00
N LYS A 134 4.20 27.41 25.25
CA LYS A 134 3.74 28.65 25.86
C LYS A 134 4.22 29.82 24.99
N LYS A 135 3.29 30.61 24.46
CA LYS A 135 3.25 32.08 24.57
C LYS A 135 1.91 32.58 24.04
#